data_AF-A0A0Q0XQE6-F1
#
_entry.id   AF-A0A0Q0XQE6-F1
#
_cell.length_a   1.000
_cell.length_b   1.000
_cell.length_c   1.000
_cell.angle_alpha   90.00
_cell.angle_beta   90.00
_cell.angle_gamma   90.00
#
_symmetry.space_group_name_H-M   'P 1'
#
loop_
_entity.id
_entity.type
_entity.pdbx_description
1 polymer ?
#
loop_
_entity_poly.entity_id
_entity_poly.type
_entity_poly.pdbx_seq_one_letter_code
_entity_poly.pdbx_strand_id
1 'polypeptide(L)'
;MGSIIELVVGQVAHGGFCVARAGGRVVFVRHALPGERVRARVTDDSHDRYWRADAVDVLTPAPQRVAAPCPHAGPGACGGCDWQHADLAAQRRGKAEVIAEALRRFGGLDAEADPEAHPAPGSPAAPGSPAAPGSPAAPVPPAAPRAAAVPADRPGEASTRRGPVRVIVETVSVDGGSDQAGSDQGGSDQAGSGADDGLGWRTRMRFAVTAQGEIGLRASRSHEVVATPDCRIAHPLVAAALAGRRFPGADAVEVAASPSTGQVAVAVHPAGAAPAPGEVVETVEQRRFQLGPDVFWQVHPGAPRVLVAAVRDALRPGPGETALDLYSGAGLFAAFLAVDVGPGGRVVAMESDAAAVAAAARSLADLPEVSLRSVRVTPATVRGVIGSGPTAGRVDIAVLDPPRTGAGPAVMAALLAHHPRAVAYVACDPVALGRDLAAASELGYELVSLRAFDLFPMTAHVECVALLKPRVTEPAVTETVRQVGRIAATGTDRSAPPPPGRPGVSSARHAGARGTSAYPHPDQ
;
A
#
# COMPACT_ATOMS: atom_id res chain seq x y z
N MET A 1 -17.79 -24.35 23.06
CA MET A 1 -16.91 -23.21 23.40
C MET A 1 -16.14 -23.48 24.69
N GLY A 2 -14.87 -23.06 24.79
CA GLY A 2 -14.06 -23.20 26.02
C GLY A 2 -13.28 -24.51 26.16
N SER A 3 -13.45 -25.46 25.25
CA SER A 3 -12.65 -26.69 25.20
C SER A 3 -11.19 -26.38 24.87
N ILE A 4 -10.29 -27.18 25.45
CA ILE A 4 -8.85 -27.13 25.15
C ILE A 4 -8.53 -28.28 24.20
N ILE A 5 -7.88 -27.97 23.08
CA ILE A 5 -7.43 -28.93 22.08
C ILE A 5 -5.93 -28.77 21.84
N GLU A 6 -5.22 -29.88 21.68
CA GLU A 6 -3.82 -29.86 21.28
C GLU A 6 -3.70 -29.78 19.76
N LEU A 7 -2.88 -28.84 19.27
CA LEU A 7 -2.73 -28.53 17.85
C LEU A 7 -1.26 -28.45 17.47
N VAL A 8 -0.93 -28.91 16.27
CA VAL A 8 0.27 -28.50 15.55
C VAL A 8 -0.10 -27.35 14.63
N VAL A 9 0.58 -26.23 14.81
CA VAL A 9 0.26 -24.96 14.15
C VAL A 9 0.99 -24.89 12.82
N GLY A 10 0.23 -24.65 11.75
CA GLY A 10 0.76 -24.52 10.40
C GLY A 10 1.01 -23.05 10.03
N GLN A 11 0.88 -22.78 8.72
CA GLN A 11 1.16 -21.47 8.14
C GLN A 11 0.32 -20.33 8.71
N VAL A 12 0.85 -19.12 8.54
CA VAL A 12 0.20 -17.86 8.87
C VAL A 12 -1.01 -17.63 7.95
N ALA A 13 -1.97 -16.87 8.44
CA ALA A 13 -3.13 -16.42 7.69
C ALA A 13 -3.40 -14.95 7.97
N HIS A 14 -4.09 -14.31 7.03
CA HIS A 14 -4.50 -12.92 7.15
C HIS A 14 -5.29 -12.68 8.45
N GLY A 15 -5.00 -11.56 9.13
CA GLY A 15 -5.66 -11.19 10.40
C GLY A 15 -4.94 -11.65 11.66
N GLY A 16 -3.68 -12.07 11.57
CA GLY A 16 -2.85 -12.40 12.75
C GLY A 16 -3.10 -13.79 13.32
N PHE A 17 -3.58 -14.69 12.48
CA PHE A 17 -3.82 -16.08 12.82
C PHE A 17 -2.73 -16.96 12.23
N CYS A 18 -2.49 -18.10 12.85
CA CYS A 18 -1.94 -19.27 12.17
C CYS A 18 -3.05 -20.32 11.98
N VAL A 19 -2.85 -21.23 11.03
CA VAL A 19 -3.86 -22.23 10.67
C VAL A 19 -3.44 -23.62 11.15
N ALA A 20 -4.32 -24.29 11.89
CA ALA A 20 -4.19 -25.70 12.25
C ALA A 20 -5.40 -26.51 11.74
N ARG A 21 -5.38 -27.83 11.92
CA ARG A 21 -6.52 -28.71 11.59
C ARG A 21 -6.84 -29.62 12.77
N ALA A 22 -8.13 -29.78 13.07
CA ALA A 22 -8.63 -30.70 14.08
C ALA A 22 -9.98 -31.29 13.66
N GLY A 23 -10.09 -32.63 13.66
CA GLY A 23 -11.34 -33.32 13.33
C GLY A 23 -11.95 -32.91 11.98
N GLY A 24 -11.11 -32.73 10.95
CA GLY A 24 -11.52 -32.29 9.61
C GLY A 24 -11.79 -30.78 9.46
N ARG A 25 -11.77 -30.01 10.55
CA ARG A 25 -12.02 -28.55 10.55
C ARG A 25 -10.72 -27.76 10.45
N VAL A 26 -10.82 -26.57 9.88
CA VAL A 26 -9.75 -25.56 9.94
C VAL A 26 -9.84 -24.85 11.29
N VAL A 27 -8.73 -24.62 11.97
CA VAL A 27 -8.70 -23.85 13.23
C VAL A 27 -7.80 -22.64 13.04
N PHE A 28 -8.36 -21.45 13.20
CA PHE A 28 -7.59 -20.20 13.22
C PHE A 28 -7.12 -19.93 14.65
N VAL A 29 -5.81 -19.99 14.85
CA VAL A 29 -5.16 -19.94 16.16
C VAL A 29 -4.43 -18.60 16.31
N ARG A 30 -4.82 -17.78 17.28
CA ARG A 30 -4.05 -16.58 17.70
C ARG A 30 -2.99 -16.95 18.73
N HIS A 31 -2.03 -16.07 18.94
CA HIS A 31 -0.95 -16.22 19.92
C HIS A 31 -0.01 -17.42 19.67
N ALA A 32 -0.03 -17.97 18.46
CA ALA A 32 0.83 -19.06 18.01
C ALA A 32 1.71 -18.63 16.82
N LEU A 33 2.78 -19.39 16.59
CA LEU A 33 3.66 -19.28 15.43
C LEU A 33 3.65 -20.59 14.62
N PRO A 34 4.00 -20.54 13.32
CA PRO A 34 4.14 -21.75 12.52
C PRO A 34 5.15 -22.74 13.12
N GLY A 35 4.81 -24.03 13.08
CA GLY A 35 5.64 -25.13 13.59
C GLY A 35 5.44 -25.43 15.07
N GLU A 36 4.69 -24.61 15.81
CA GLU A 36 4.50 -24.82 17.25
C GLU A 36 3.52 -25.95 17.55
N ARG A 37 3.72 -26.59 18.71
CA ARG A 37 2.71 -27.44 19.34
C ARG A 37 2.10 -26.69 20.52
N VAL A 38 0.78 -26.53 20.53
CA VAL A 38 0.08 -25.68 21.51
C VAL A 38 -1.14 -26.40 22.08
N ARG A 39 -1.52 -26.02 23.31
CA ARG A 39 -2.88 -26.19 23.81
C ARG A 39 -3.65 -24.93 23.48
N ALA A 40 -4.68 -25.07 22.65
CA ALA A 40 -5.50 -23.96 22.20
C ALA A 40 -6.90 -24.04 22.83
N ARG A 41 -7.36 -22.94 23.43
CA ARG A 41 -8.72 -22.81 23.93
C ARG A 41 -9.61 -22.33 22.80
N VAL A 42 -10.64 -23.09 22.46
CA VAL A 42 -11.61 -22.73 21.42
C VAL A 42 -12.46 -21.53 21.88
N THR A 43 -12.34 -20.42 21.17
CA THR A 43 -13.03 -19.15 21.46
C THR A 43 -14.31 -18.98 20.64
N ASP A 44 -14.44 -19.67 19.51
CA ASP A 44 -15.62 -19.65 18.65
C ASP A 44 -15.73 -20.97 17.88
N ASP A 45 -16.76 -21.77 18.21
CA ASP A 45 -17.12 -23.02 17.54
C ASP A 45 -18.47 -22.97 16.82
N SER A 46 -19.00 -21.76 16.58
CA SER A 46 -20.30 -21.56 15.93
C SER A 46 -20.34 -21.94 14.44
N HIS A 47 -19.20 -22.28 13.84
CA HIS A 47 -19.09 -22.59 12.42
C HIS A 47 -18.68 -24.06 12.20
N ASP A 48 -19.41 -24.75 11.32
CA ASP A 48 -19.21 -26.18 11.07
C ASP A 48 -17.85 -26.52 10.45
N ARG A 49 -17.35 -25.63 9.58
CA ARG A 49 -16.14 -25.86 8.77
C ARG A 49 -14.87 -25.34 9.41
N TYR A 50 -14.97 -24.40 10.34
CA TYR A 50 -13.80 -23.79 10.95
C TYR A 50 -14.08 -23.31 12.37
N TRP A 51 -13.06 -23.33 13.21
CA TRP A 51 -13.12 -22.78 14.57
C TRP A 51 -12.09 -21.68 14.75
N ARG A 52 -12.26 -20.89 15.81
CA ARG A 52 -11.23 -19.96 16.30
C ARG A 52 -10.78 -20.40 17.68
N ALA A 53 -9.50 -20.19 17.95
CA ALA A 53 -8.89 -20.52 19.22
C ALA A 53 -7.76 -19.55 19.55
N ASP A 54 -7.46 -19.44 20.84
CA ASP A 54 -6.24 -18.78 21.32
C ASP A 54 -5.30 -19.86 21.89
N ALA A 55 -4.02 -19.82 21.51
CA ALA A 55 -3.01 -20.66 22.14
C ALA A 55 -2.79 -20.21 23.59
N VAL A 56 -3.18 -21.04 24.55
CA VAL A 56 -3.08 -20.73 26.00
C VAL A 56 -1.83 -21.32 26.63
N ASP A 57 -1.34 -22.45 26.12
CA ASP A 57 -0.02 -23.00 26.47
C ASP A 57 0.76 -23.36 25.21
N VAL A 58 2.05 -23.02 25.20
CA VAL A 58 2.98 -23.39 24.12
C VAL A 58 3.81 -24.57 24.61
N LEU A 59 3.52 -25.76 24.09
CA LEU A 59 4.19 -27.02 24.48
C LEU A 59 5.54 -27.18 23.79
N THR A 60 5.66 -26.66 22.59
CA THR A 60 6.92 -26.67 21.82
C THR A 60 7.00 -25.34 21.06
N PRO A 61 7.80 -24.38 21.56
CA PRO A 61 7.89 -23.05 20.97
C PRO A 61 8.73 -23.05 19.68
N ALA A 62 8.39 -22.15 18.76
CA ALA A 62 9.24 -21.86 17.61
C ALA A 62 10.49 -21.07 18.06
N PRO A 63 11.65 -21.20 17.39
CA PRO A 63 12.86 -20.46 17.74
C PRO A 63 12.69 -18.93 17.79
N GLN A 64 11.75 -18.40 17.01
CA GLN A 64 11.44 -16.96 16.92
C GLN A 64 10.49 -16.47 18.00
N ARG A 65 9.99 -17.36 18.86
CA ARG A 65 9.09 -16.95 19.94
C ARG A 65 9.87 -16.14 20.97
N VAL A 66 9.37 -14.96 21.26
CA VAL A 66 9.88 -14.07 22.32
C VAL A 66 8.82 -13.83 23.38
N ALA A 67 9.25 -13.35 24.54
CA ALA A 67 8.32 -12.84 25.54
C ALA A 67 7.67 -11.56 25.01
N ALA A 68 6.33 -11.47 25.08
CA ALA A 68 5.62 -10.27 24.68
C ALA A 68 6.02 -9.09 25.59
N PRO A 69 6.47 -7.94 25.03
CA PRO A 69 6.90 -6.80 25.84
C PRO A 69 5.74 -6.07 26.54
N CYS A 70 4.50 -6.20 26.05
CA CYS A 70 3.33 -5.60 26.67
C CYS A 70 2.67 -6.57 27.64
N PRO A 71 2.42 -6.17 28.91
CA PRO A 71 1.72 -7.03 29.89
C PRO A 71 0.26 -7.29 29.52
N HIS A 72 -0.32 -6.48 28.62
CA HIS A 72 -1.71 -6.59 28.17
C HIS A 72 -1.88 -7.50 26.95
N ALA A 73 -0.79 -7.97 26.35
CA ALA A 73 -0.82 -8.85 25.19
C ALA A 73 -0.94 -10.31 25.63
N GLY A 74 -1.96 -11.00 25.13
CA GLY A 74 -2.13 -12.43 25.38
C GLY A 74 -3.55 -12.95 25.11
N PRO A 75 -3.76 -14.27 25.27
CA PRO A 75 -5.06 -14.92 25.13
C PRO A 75 -6.13 -14.27 26.02
N GLY A 76 -7.28 -13.92 25.43
CA GLY A 76 -8.37 -13.25 26.15
C GLY A 76 -8.07 -11.83 26.65
N ALA A 77 -6.92 -11.24 26.31
CA ALA A 77 -6.52 -9.90 26.73
C ALA A 77 -6.68 -8.87 25.59
N CYS A 78 -5.91 -7.78 25.62
CA CYS A 78 -6.00 -6.68 24.66
C CYS A 78 -5.92 -7.18 23.21
N GLY A 79 -6.86 -6.75 22.37
CA GLY A 79 -6.91 -7.09 20.94
C GLY A 79 -6.05 -6.20 20.05
N GLY A 80 -5.25 -5.30 20.61
CA GLY A 80 -4.51 -4.28 19.84
C GLY A 80 -3.25 -4.78 19.14
N CYS A 81 -2.69 -5.92 19.56
CA CYS A 81 -1.48 -6.50 18.98
C CYS A 81 -1.65 -8.00 18.80
N ASP A 82 -1.17 -8.51 17.66
CA ASP A 82 -1.38 -9.89 17.25
C ASP A 82 -0.10 -10.73 17.33
N TRP A 83 1.08 -10.10 17.25
CA TRP A 83 2.37 -10.81 17.05
C TRP A 83 3.46 -10.45 18.06
N GLN A 84 3.13 -9.85 19.21
CA GLN A 84 4.13 -9.50 20.22
C GLN A 84 4.96 -10.69 20.73
N HIS A 85 4.46 -11.91 20.56
CA HIS A 85 5.15 -13.15 20.90
C HIS A 85 6.12 -13.63 19.81
N ALA A 86 6.35 -12.88 18.74
CA ALA A 86 7.29 -13.20 17.66
C ALA A 86 8.36 -12.09 17.55
N ASP A 87 9.61 -12.48 17.29
CA ASP A 87 10.64 -11.50 16.91
C ASP A 87 10.25 -10.74 15.62
N LEU A 88 10.81 -9.55 15.42
CA LEU A 88 10.42 -8.67 14.32
C LEU A 88 10.70 -9.27 12.93
N ALA A 89 11.71 -10.12 12.79
CA ALA A 89 12.01 -10.77 11.52
C ALA A 89 10.93 -11.82 11.16
N ALA A 90 10.45 -12.56 12.16
CA ALA A 90 9.33 -13.48 12.02
C ALA A 90 8.02 -12.75 11.68
N GLN A 91 7.79 -11.57 12.28
CA GLN A 91 6.63 -10.74 11.95
C GLN A 91 6.63 -10.31 10.49
N ARG A 92 7.75 -9.74 10.00
CA ARG A 92 7.87 -9.29 8.60
C ARG A 92 7.76 -10.45 7.61
N ARG A 93 8.35 -11.61 7.90
CA ARG A 93 8.14 -12.82 7.11
C ARG A 93 6.67 -13.20 7.04
N GLY A 94 5.99 -13.27 8.18
CA GLY A 94 4.58 -13.62 8.23
C GLY A 94 3.71 -12.67 7.42
N LYS A 95 4.00 -11.36 7.46
CA LYS A 95 3.35 -10.36 6.61
C LYS A 95 3.62 -10.60 5.13
N ALA A 96 4.87 -10.89 4.75
CA ALA A 96 5.25 -11.20 3.37
C ALA A 96 4.53 -12.46 2.85
N GLU A 97 4.43 -13.50 3.67
CA GLU A 97 3.71 -14.74 3.34
C GLU A 97 2.21 -14.49 3.14
N VAL A 98 1.59 -13.67 4.00
CA VAL A 98 0.18 -13.27 3.85
C VAL A 98 -0.06 -12.50 2.56
N ILE A 99 0.83 -11.56 2.20
CA ILE A 99 0.72 -10.81 0.94
C ILE A 99 0.87 -11.76 -0.25
N ALA A 100 1.93 -12.58 -0.28
CA ALA A 100 2.17 -13.51 -1.37
C ALA A 100 0.98 -14.47 -1.58
N GLU A 101 0.41 -14.99 -0.49
CA GLU A 101 -0.77 -15.84 -0.56
C GLU A 101 -1.99 -15.11 -1.11
N ALA A 102 -2.20 -13.85 -0.72
CA ALA A 102 -3.30 -13.05 -1.23
C ALA A 102 -3.16 -12.74 -2.73
N LEU A 103 -1.95 -12.43 -3.19
CA LEU A 103 -1.65 -12.22 -4.61
C LEU A 103 -1.88 -13.49 -5.44
N ARG A 104 -1.47 -14.66 -4.93
CA ARG A 104 -1.74 -15.95 -5.57
C ARG A 104 -3.23 -16.27 -5.66
N ARG A 105 -3.93 -16.19 -4.52
CA ARG A 105 -5.33 -16.64 -4.43
C ARG A 105 -6.32 -15.69 -5.06
N PHE A 106 -6.11 -14.38 -4.92
CA PHE A 106 -7.09 -13.37 -5.31
C PHE A 106 -6.62 -12.51 -6.48
N GLY A 107 -5.30 -12.35 -6.65
CA GLY A 107 -4.71 -11.61 -7.76
C GLY A 107 -4.42 -12.45 -9.01
N GLY A 108 -4.40 -13.78 -8.89
CA GLY A 108 -4.00 -14.67 -9.99
C GLY A 108 -2.52 -14.49 -10.39
N LEU A 109 -1.69 -14.00 -9.47
CA LEU A 109 -0.27 -13.71 -9.69
C LEU A 109 0.60 -14.80 -9.09
N ASP A 110 1.67 -15.19 -9.79
CA ASP A 110 2.73 -15.99 -9.17
C ASP A 110 3.53 -15.09 -8.22
N ALA A 111 3.54 -15.42 -6.93
CA ALA A 111 4.13 -14.58 -5.88
C ALA A 111 4.65 -15.43 -4.73
N GLU A 112 5.71 -14.99 -4.08
CA GLU A 112 6.28 -15.64 -2.90
C GLU A 112 6.99 -14.65 -1.98
N ALA A 113 7.03 -14.98 -0.69
CA ALA A 113 7.83 -14.23 0.28
C ALA A 113 9.31 -14.44 -0.01
N ASP A 114 10.10 -13.37 0.02
CA ASP A 114 11.53 -13.46 -0.24
C ASP A 114 12.27 -14.15 0.93
N PRO A 115 12.91 -15.30 0.69
CA PRO A 115 13.59 -16.06 1.74
C PRO A 115 14.95 -15.46 2.13
N GLU A 116 15.56 -14.58 1.33
CA GLU A 116 16.83 -13.93 1.65
C GLU A 116 16.61 -12.65 2.46
N ALA A 117 15.59 -11.86 2.08
CA ALA A 117 15.20 -10.67 2.84
C ALA A 117 14.62 -11.04 4.23
N HIS A 118 14.06 -12.25 4.33
CA HIS A 118 13.55 -12.82 5.57
C HIS A 118 14.07 -14.27 5.67
N PRO A 119 15.21 -14.56 6.32
CA PRO A 119 15.80 -15.92 6.36
C PRO A 119 15.11 -16.88 7.34
N ALA A 120 14.74 -18.08 6.88
CA ALA A 120 14.01 -19.07 7.67
C ALA A 120 14.83 -19.58 8.89
N PRO A 121 14.18 -20.10 9.97
CA PRO A 121 14.89 -20.71 11.09
C PRO A 121 15.93 -21.74 10.62
N GLY A 122 17.16 -21.61 11.11
CA GLY A 122 18.22 -22.60 10.90
C GLY A 122 19.01 -22.46 9.59
N SER A 123 18.77 -21.43 8.77
CA SER A 123 19.78 -21.04 7.77
C SER A 123 20.95 -20.38 8.49
N PRO A 124 22.20 -20.87 8.32
CA PRO A 124 23.35 -20.14 8.85
C PRO A 124 23.33 -18.76 8.20
N ALA A 125 23.43 -17.70 9.02
CA ALA A 125 23.87 -16.42 8.51
C ALA A 125 25.17 -16.69 7.75
N ALA A 126 25.26 -16.25 6.48
CA ALA A 126 26.51 -16.33 5.75
C ALA A 126 27.60 -15.72 6.65
N PRO A 127 28.67 -16.46 7.00
CA PRO A 127 29.64 -15.97 7.96
C PRO A 127 30.27 -14.70 7.40
N GLY A 128 30.02 -13.57 8.07
CA GLY A 128 30.85 -12.39 7.92
C GLY A 128 32.29 -12.81 8.18
N SER A 129 33.17 -12.58 7.20
CA SER A 129 34.59 -12.88 7.34
C SER A 129 35.14 -12.17 8.59
N PRO A 130 35.89 -12.86 9.46
CA PRO A 130 36.47 -12.22 10.63
C PRO A 130 37.53 -11.21 10.19
N ALA A 131 37.47 -10.01 10.79
CA ALA A 131 38.50 -9.00 10.65
C ALA A 131 39.84 -9.53 11.18
N ALA A 132 40.88 -9.51 10.35
CA ALA A 132 42.27 -9.68 10.77
C ALA A 132 42.86 -8.29 11.11
N PRO A 133 43.63 -8.14 12.22
CA PRO A 133 44.19 -6.85 12.59
C PRO A 133 45.53 -6.58 11.88
N GLY A 134 45.68 -5.35 11.40
CA GLY A 134 46.97 -4.64 11.32
C GLY A 134 47.79 -4.75 10.02
N SER A 135 47.70 -3.74 9.15
CA SER A 135 48.83 -3.05 8.48
C SER A 135 48.32 -2.04 7.41
N PRO A 136 49.15 -1.05 7.01
CA PRO A 136 48.75 0.36 6.92
C PRO A 136 48.06 0.76 5.62
N ALA A 137 47.42 1.93 5.70
CA ALA A 137 46.67 2.60 4.65
C ALA A 137 47.43 2.71 3.31
N ALA A 138 46.76 2.25 2.25
CA ALA A 138 47.09 2.53 0.85
C ALA A 138 45.93 3.35 0.22
N PRO A 139 46.22 4.21 -0.76
CA PRO A 139 45.36 5.34 -1.11
C PRO A 139 44.10 4.94 -1.88
N VAL A 140 43.05 5.72 -1.66
CA VAL A 140 41.75 5.66 -2.33
C VAL A 140 41.91 5.82 -3.84
N PRO A 141 41.48 4.85 -4.68
CA PRO A 141 41.37 5.05 -6.11
C PRO A 141 40.11 5.85 -6.46
N PRO A 142 40.12 6.65 -7.54
CA PRO A 142 39.01 7.51 -7.91
C PRO A 142 37.77 6.70 -8.39
N ALA A 143 36.60 7.31 -8.19
CA ALA A 143 35.29 6.77 -8.52
C ALA A 143 35.19 6.27 -9.98
N ALA A 144 34.78 5.01 -10.13
CA ALA A 144 34.41 4.42 -11.42
C ALA A 144 32.89 4.53 -11.65
N PRO A 145 32.44 4.61 -12.92
CA PRO A 145 31.09 5.02 -13.29
C PRO A 145 30.06 3.87 -13.23
N ARG A 146 28.80 4.31 -13.18
CA ARG A 146 27.51 3.60 -13.36
C ARG A 146 27.57 2.16 -13.87
N ALA A 147 26.86 1.29 -13.14
CA ALA A 147 26.61 -0.11 -13.47
C ALA A 147 26.07 -0.30 -14.90
N ALA A 148 26.69 -1.27 -15.57
CA ALA A 148 26.49 -1.65 -16.96
C ALA A 148 25.12 -2.31 -17.21
N ALA A 149 24.67 -2.15 -18.44
CA ALA A 149 23.51 -2.80 -19.03
C ALA A 149 23.65 -4.34 -19.02
N VAL A 150 22.52 -5.00 -18.74
CA VAL A 150 22.30 -6.43 -18.96
C VAL A 150 22.36 -6.72 -20.47
N PRO A 151 22.98 -7.82 -20.94
CA PRO A 151 23.09 -8.10 -22.37
C PRO A 151 21.72 -8.44 -22.99
N ALA A 152 21.49 -7.92 -24.19
CA ALA A 152 20.31 -8.22 -25.00
C ALA A 152 20.36 -9.66 -25.52
N ASP A 153 19.36 -10.45 -25.18
CA ASP A 153 19.16 -11.80 -25.71
C ASP A 153 18.55 -11.74 -27.13
N ARG A 154 18.93 -12.69 -27.99
CA ARG A 154 18.47 -12.78 -29.39
C ARG A 154 17.00 -13.24 -29.47
N PRO A 155 16.24 -12.83 -30.51
CA PRO A 155 14.84 -13.19 -30.63
C PRO A 155 14.68 -14.63 -31.12
N GLY A 156 14.23 -15.51 -30.25
CA GLY A 156 13.71 -16.83 -30.56
C GLY A 156 12.61 -17.17 -29.56
N GLU A 157 11.38 -17.32 -30.04
CA GLU A 157 10.15 -17.77 -29.37
C GLU A 157 10.30 -18.20 -27.89
N ALA A 158 10.08 -17.25 -26.97
CA ALA A 158 9.88 -17.53 -25.56
C ALA A 158 8.65 -16.77 -25.05
N SER A 159 7.60 -17.51 -24.71
CA SER A 159 6.54 -17.01 -23.84
C SER A 159 7.18 -16.41 -22.58
N THR A 160 7.15 -15.08 -22.45
CA THR A 160 7.80 -14.33 -21.36
C THR A 160 7.10 -14.61 -20.03
N ARG A 161 7.41 -15.75 -19.41
CA ARG A 161 7.05 -15.96 -18.00
C ARG A 161 7.94 -15.04 -17.16
N ARG A 162 7.42 -13.87 -16.78
CA ARG A 162 7.97 -13.11 -15.65
C ARG A 162 8.08 -14.08 -14.46
N GLY A 163 9.23 -14.06 -13.78
CA GLY A 163 9.41 -14.81 -12.54
C GLY A 163 8.42 -14.37 -11.45
N PRO A 164 8.34 -15.12 -10.34
CA PRO A 164 7.38 -14.83 -9.27
C PRO A 164 7.63 -13.44 -8.69
N VAL A 165 6.54 -12.76 -8.29
CA VAL A 165 6.59 -11.53 -7.52
C VAL A 165 7.22 -11.82 -6.17
N ARG A 166 8.44 -11.33 -5.94
CA ARG A 166 9.12 -11.40 -4.65
C ARG A 166 8.55 -10.36 -3.70
N VAL A 167 8.00 -10.82 -2.59
CA VAL A 167 7.42 -9.95 -1.56
C VAL A 167 8.43 -9.75 -0.44
N ILE A 168 8.80 -8.49 -0.23
CA ILE A 168 9.66 -8.04 0.87
C ILE A 168 8.86 -7.02 1.67
N VAL A 169 8.79 -7.21 2.99
CA VAL A 169 8.25 -6.21 3.92
C VAL A 169 9.41 -5.44 4.52
N GLU A 170 9.50 -4.17 4.17
CA GLU A 170 10.55 -3.23 4.56
C GLU A 170 10.31 -2.69 5.98
N THR A 171 11.36 -2.62 6.80
CA THR A 171 11.30 -1.92 8.10
C THR A 171 11.19 -0.42 7.90
N VAL A 172 10.44 0.27 8.77
CA VAL A 172 10.31 1.73 8.75
C VAL A 172 10.67 2.28 10.12
N SER A 173 11.65 3.18 10.18
CA SER A 173 12.12 3.77 11.43
C SER A 173 11.09 4.72 12.07
N VAL A 174 11.00 4.66 13.40
CA VAL A 174 10.18 5.55 14.24
C VAL A 174 10.77 6.96 14.31
N ASP A 175 12.09 7.10 14.18
CA ASP A 175 12.78 8.37 14.47
C ASP A 175 12.52 9.48 13.45
N GLY A 176 11.87 9.20 12.32
CA GLY A 176 11.48 10.23 11.33
C GLY A 176 12.64 11.01 10.71
N GLY A 177 13.87 10.84 11.20
CA GLY A 177 15.09 11.51 10.79
C GLY A 177 15.64 10.93 9.50
N SER A 178 16.24 11.82 8.71
CA SER A 178 16.89 11.53 7.44
C SER A 178 17.90 10.40 7.53
N ASP A 179 17.75 9.39 6.66
CA ASP A 179 18.90 8.62 6.17
C ASP A 179 19.80 9.57 5.36
N GLN A 180 20.61 10.38 6.05
CA GLN A 180 21.80 10.94 5.41
C GLN A 180 22.85 9.83 5.40
N ALA A 181 23.07 9.27 4.21
CA ALA A 181 24.25 8.49 3.91
C ALA A 181 25.50 9.24 4.42
N GLY A 182 26.34 8.51 5.14
CA GLY A 182 27.37 9.04 6.03
C GLY A 182 28.29 10.09 5.42
N SER A 183 28.56 11.12 6.21
CA SER A 183 29.82 11.87 6.15
C SER A 183 30.58 11.58 7.43
N ASP A 184 31.77 10.99 7.27
CA ASP A 184 32.76 10.78 8.31
C ASP A 184 33.14 12.12 8.95
N GLN A 185 32.80 12.31 10.23
CA GLN A 185 33.65 13.06 11.17
C GLN A 185 33.54 12.41 12.57
N GLY A 186 34.67 11.87 13.02
CA GLY A 186 34.81 11.23 14.33
C GLY A 186 34.72 12.22 15.49
N GLY A 187 34.06 11.80 16.57
CA GLY A 187 34.00 12.52 17.84
C GLY A 187 33.17 11.79 18.89
N SER A 188 33.84 10.95 19.69
CA SER A 188 33.54 10.48 21.06
C SER A 188 32.09 10.23 21.50
N ASP A 189 31.80 8.95 21.78
CA ASP A 189 30.87 8.38 22.78
C ASP A 189 29.83 9.33 23.40
N GLN A 190 28.61 9.32 22.84
CA GLN A 190 27.35 9.42 23.59
C GLN A 190 26.25 8.53 23.00
N ALA A 191 25.82 7.56 23.82
CA ALA A 191 24.52 6.89 23.90
C ALA A 191 23.57 6.88 22.70
N GLY A 192 23.39 5.68 22.12
CA GLY A 192 22.08 5.18 21.72
C GLY A 192 21.73 5.23 20.24
N SER A 193 22.41 4.46 19.38
CA SER A 193 21.76 3.91 18.18
C SER A 193 20.74 2.86 18.65
N GLY A 194 19.55 3.30 19.07
CA GLY A 194 18.49 2.41 19.54
C GLY A 194 18.10 1.46 18.42
N ALA A 195 18.31 0.16 18.61
CA ALA A 195 17.79 -0.83 17.68
C ALA A 195 16.26 -0.72 17.65
N ASP A 196 15.66 -0.73 16.44
CA ASP A 196 14.21 -0.75 16.26
C ASP A 196 13.62 -1.96 16.98
N ASP A 197 12.89 -1.70 18.07
CA ASP A 197 12.22 -2.70 18.89
C ASP A 197 10.74 -2.88 18.49
N GLY A 198 10.27 -2.15 17.48
CA GLY A 198 8.90 -2.17 16.96
C GLY A 198 7.84 -1.63 17.94
N LEU A 199 8.25 -0.85 18.95
CA LEU A 199 7.38 -0.22 19.94
C LEU A 199 7.32 1.30 19.76
N GLY A 200 6.48 1.98 20.54
CA GLY A 200 6.46 3.45 20.59
C GLY A 200 6.13 4.19 19.29
N TRP A 201 5.64 3.51 18.26
CA TRP A 201 5.42 4.11 16.94
C TRP A 201 4.05 4.74 16.77
N ARG A 202 3.05 4.42 17.59
CA ARG A 202 1.65 4.81 17.31
C ARG A 202 1.34 6.21 17.82
N THR A 203 1.34 7.17 16.92
CA THR A 203 1.12 8.60 17.22
C THR A 203 -0.35 8.98 17.37
N ARG A 204 -1.27 8.14 16.87
CA ARG A 204 -2.72 8.38 16.96
C ARG A 204 -3.46 7.17 17.49
N MET A 205 -4.28 7.39 18.51
CA MET A 205 -4.99 6.33 19.22
C MET A 205 -6.38 6.78 19.66
N ARG A 206 -7.36 5.89 19.51
CA ARG A 206 -8.67 6.00 20.14
C ARG A 206 -8.76 4.94 21.23
N PHE A 207 -8.75 5.37 22.48
CA PHE A 207 -8.99 4.52 23.64
C PHE A 207 -10.49 4.46 23.94
N ALA A 208 -10.99 3.27 24.28
CA ALA A 208 -12.25 3.17 25.01
C ALA A 208 -11.99 3.52 26.48
N VAL A 209 -13.05 3.81 27.23
CA VAL A 209 -12.96 4.14 28.65
C VAL A 209 -13.68 3.09 29.49
N THR A 210 -13.04 2.63 30.55
CA THR A 210 -13.61 1.66 31.50
C THR A 210 -14.65 2.31 32.41
N ALA A 211 -15.44 1.51 33.12
CA ALA A 211 -16.40 2.03 34.11
C ALA A 211 -15.73 2.88 35.22
N GLN A 212 -14.45 2.63 35.50
CA GLN A 212 -13.64 3.35 36.47
C GLN A 212 -12.96 4.62 35.88
N GLY A 213 -13.27 4.96 34.63
CA GLY A 213 -12.73 6.13 33.93
C GLY A 213 -11.30 5.95 33.43
N GLU A 214 -10.80 4.72 33.33
CA GLU A 214 -9.44 4.44 32.83
C GLU A 214 -9.46 4.25 31.32
N ILE A 215 -8.39 4.67 30.64
CA ILE A 215 -8.23 4.37 29.22
C ILE A 215 -7.95 2.88 29.02
N GLY A 216 -8.49 2.33 27.94
CA GLY A 216 -8.34 0.94 27.60
C GLY A 216 -8.55 0.65 26.13
N LEU A 217 -8.23 -0.58 25.76
CA LEU A 217 -8.47 -1.13 24.43
C LEU A 217 -9.38 -2.35 24.56
N ARG A 218 -10.16 -2.62 23.51
CA ARG A 218 -11.07 -3.77 23.54
C ARG A 218 -10.29 -5.09 23.52
N ALA A 219 -10.77 -6.07 24.27
CA ALA A 219 -10.31 -7.44 24.11
C ALA A 219 -10.66 -7.94 22.69
N SER A 220 -9.86 -8.88 22.19
CA SER A 220 -10.03 -9.34 20.80
C SER A 220 -11.43 -9.91 20.56
N ARG A 221 -12.09 -9.41 19.50
CA ARG A 221 -13.46 -9.81 19.12
C ARG A 221 -14.48 -9.71 20.28
N SER A 222 -14.25 -8.81 21.23
CA SER A 222 -15.11 -8.57 22.39
C SER A 222 -15.44 -7.08 22.51
N HIS A 223 -16.54 -6.78 23.20
CA HIS A 223 -16.87 -5.41 23.59
C HIS A 223 -16.24 -5.02 24.93
N GLU A 224 -15.69 -5.98 25.67
CA GLU A 224 -14.98 -5.77 26.93
C GLU A 224 -13.77 -4.85 26.74
N VAL A 225 -13.61 -3.89 27.63
CA VAL A 225 -12.49 -2.94 27.63
C VAL A 225 -11.46 -3.40 28.65
N VAL A 226 -10.26 -3.71 28.18
CA VAL A 226 -9.10 -4.00 29.01
C VAL A 226 -8.40 -2.69 29.31
N ALA A 227 -8.20 -2.37 30.60
CA ALA A 227 -7.43 -1.18 30.99
C ALA A 227 -5.98 -1.32 30.49
N THR A 228 -5.51 -0.31 29.75
CA THR A 228 -4.17 -0.32 29.13
C THR A 228 -3.46 1.03 29.34
N PRO A 229 -3.13 1.41 30.58
CA PRO A 229 -2.54 2.71 30.88
C PRO A 229 -1.10 2.88 30.31
N ASP A 230 -0.41 1.78 30.03
CA ASP A 230 0.99 1.69 29.57
C ASP A 230 1.11 0.94 28.23
N CYS A 231 0.20 1.22 27.28
CA CYS A 231 0.20 0.58 25.96
C CYS A 231 1.55 0.77 25.25
N ARG A 232 2.29 -0.34 25.04
CA ARG A 232 3.68 -0.31 24.55
C ARG A 232 3.87 0.16 23.11
N ILE A 233 2.84 0.08 22.28
CA ILE A 233 2.92 0.62 20.91
C ILE A 233 2.58 2.11 20.86
N ALA A 234 2.00 2.69 21.92
CA ALA A 234 1.68 4.11 21.96
C ALA A 234 2.96 4.94 21.94
N HIS A 235 2.99 5.98 21.11
CA HIS A 235 4.13 6.89 21.05
C HIS A 235 4.35 7.57 22.42
N PRO A 236 5.61 7.82 22.85
CA PRO A 236 5.89 8.44 24.15
C PRO A 236 5.10 9.72 24.43
N LEU A 237 4.88 10.56 23.41
CA LEU A 237 4.05 11.77 23.53
C LEU A 237 2.57 11.45 23.83
N VAL A 238 2.01 10.40 23.23
CA VAL A 238 0.64 9.93 23.52
C VAL A 238 0.56 9.40 24.94
N ALA A 239 1.52 8.57 25.35
CA ALA A 239 1.59 8.01 26.70
C ALA A 239 1.71 9.12 27.76
N ALA A 240 2.61 10.08 27.55
CA ALA A 240 2.82 11.21 28.45
C ALA A 240 1.56 12.09 28.59
N ALA A 241 0.85 12.35 27.49
CA ALA A 241 -0.35 13.18 27.51
C ALA A 241 -1.54 12.56 28.26
N LEU A 242 -1.53 11.24 28.44
CA LEU A 242 -2.59 10.48 29.13
C LEU A 242 -2.18 9.97 30.52
N ALA A 243 -0.89 10.02 30.86
CA ALA A 243 -0.35 9.46 32.09
C ALA A 243 -1.10 9.96 33.34
N GLY A 244 -1.61 9.02 34.14
CA GLY A 244 -2.31 9.29 35.41
C GLY A 244 -3.69 9.94 35.27
N ARG A 245 -4.17 10.25 34.06
CA ARG A 245 -5.48 10.88 33.84
C ARG A 245 -6.61 9.85 33.90
N ARG A 246 -7.78 10.30 34.37
CA ARG A 246 -9.05 9.56 34.30
C ARG A 246 -10.10 10.38 33.58
N PHE A 247 -11.05 9.68 32.97
CA PHE A 247 -12.09 10.24 32.10
C PHE A 247 -13.48 9.71 32.50
N PRO A 248 -13.95 9.95 33.74
CA PRO A 248 -15.24 9.46 34.18
C PRO A 248 -16.37 10.00 33.28
N GLY A 249 -17.26 9.10 32.84
CA GLY A 249 -18.40 9.45 31.98
C GLY A 249 -18.06 9.62 30.49
N ALA A 250 -16.81 9.45 30.08
CA ALA A 250 -16.44 9.35 28.68
C ALA A 250 -16.64 7.92 28.16
N ASP A 251 -16.99 7.79 26.89
CA ASP A 251 -17.01 6.54 26.12
C ASP A 251 -15.65 6.28 25.44
N ALA A 252 -14.99 7.35 24.98
CA ALA A 252 -13.73 7.27 24.27
C ALA A 252 -12.86 8.51 24.46
N VAL A 253 -11.55 8.31 24.29
CA VAL A 253 -10.54 9.39 24.25
C VAL A 253 -9.70 9.19 23.00
N GLU A 254 -9.71 10.17 22.10
CA GLU A 254 -8.84 10.22 20.94
C GLU A 254 -7.64 11.12 21.22
N VAL A 255 -6.46 10.65 20.84
CA VAL A 255 -5.21 11.39 20.99
C VAL A 255 -4.46 11.35 19.68
N ALA A 256 -3.93 12.50 19.28
CA ALA A 256 -2.95 12.63 18.22
C ALA A 256 -1.72 13.35 18.76
N ALA A 257 -0.54 12.78 18.51
CA ALA A 257 0.74 13.42 18.76
C ALA A 257 1.45 13.65 17.43
N SER A 258 2.13 14.79 17.29
CA SER A 258 3.06 15.04 16.19
C SER A 258 4.49 14.99 16.71
N PRO A 259 5.25 13.92 16.45
CA PRO A 259 6.66 13.84 16.84
C PRO A 259 7.50 14.96 16.21
N SER A 260 7.13 15.40 15.00
CA SER A 260 7.84 16.45 14.27
C SER A 260 7.77 17.83 14.94
N THR A 261 6.72 18.10 15.74
CA THR A 261 6.51 19.40 16.40
C THR A 261 6.41 19.30 17.93
N GLY A 262 6.34 18.09 18.48
CA GLY A 262 6.09 17.84 19.90
C GLY A 262 4.66 18.14 20.35
N GLN A 263 3.76 18.50 19.44
CA GLN A 263 2.37 18.84 19.77
C GLN A 263 1.54 17.60 20.09
N VAL A 264 0.57 17.75 20.99
CA VAL A 264 -0.43 16.70 21.30
C VAL A 264 -1.81 17.32 21.37
N ALA A 265 -2.78 16.69 20.71
CA ALA A 265 -4.20 16.99 20.78
C ALA A 265 -4.96 15.83 21.41
N VAL A 266 -5.94 16.14 22.26
CA VAL A 266 -6.80 15.16 22.92
C VAL A 266 -8.26 15.56 22.72
N ALA A 267 -9.09 14.64 22.23
CA ALA A 267 -10.54 14.75 22.21
C ALA A 267 -11.17 13.71 23.14
N VAL A 268 -12.19 14.12 23.88
CA VAL A 268 -12.96 13.24 24.78
C VAL A 268 -14.36 13.12 24.23
N HIS A 269 -14.93 11.91 24.26
CA HIS A 269 -16.25 11.62 23.70
C HIS A 269 -17.13 10.91 24.74
N PRO A 270 -18.35 11.40 25.01
CA PRO A 270 -18.84 12.72 24.63
C PRO A 270 -17.97 13.84 25.26
N ALA A 271 -17.92 15.01 24.63
CA ALA A 271 -17.04 16.10 25.08
C ALA A 271 -17.36 16.59 26.50
N GLY A 272 -18.62 16.49 26.96
CA GLY A 272 -19.03 17.01 28.26
C GLY A 272 -18.63 18.49 28.43
N ALA A 273 -17.94 18.82 29.52
CA ALA A 273 -17.36 20.14 29.78
C ALA A 273 -15.89 20.28 29.31
N ALA A 274 -15.36 19.33 28.54
CA ALA A 274 -14.00 19.40 28.03
C ALA A 274 -13.85 20.55 27.03
N PRO A 275 -12.67 21.20 26.97
CA PRO A 275 -12.39 22.19 25.93
C PRO A 275 -12.48 21.55 24.54
N ALA A 276 -12.72 22.39 23.52
CA ALA A 276 -12.63 21.95 22.13
C ALA A 276 -11.26 21.30 21.88
N PRO A 277 -11.19 20.19 21.13
CA PRO A 277 -9.93 19.52 20.88
C PRO A 277 -8.98 20.46 20.16
N GLY A 278 -7.72 20.47 20.59
CA GLY A 278 -6.64 21.11 19.86
C GLY A 278 -6.37 20.41 18.52
N GLU A 279 -5.50 21.00 17.71
CA GLU A 279 -4.97 20.36 16.50
C GLU A 279 -3.47 20.11 16.67
N VAL A 280 -2.95 19.15 15.91
CA VAL A 280 -1.51 18.96 15.73
C VAL A 280 -1.10 19.37 14.32
N VAL A 281 0.12 19.86 14.19
CA VAL A 281 0.76 20.09 12.89
C VAL A 281 1.77 18.98 12.64
N GLU A 282 1.58 18.26 11.54
CA GLU A 282 2.52 17.28 11.01
C GLU A 282 3.39 17.92 9.94
N THR A 283 4.69 17.63 9.96
CA THR A 283 5.62 18.11 8.95
C THR A 283 6.15 16.93 8.14
N VAL A 284 5.97 16.98 6.83
CA VAL A 284 6.50 16.00 5.87
C VAL A 284 7.31 16.76 4.84
N GLU A 285 8.62 16.53 4.82
CA GLU A 285 9.57 17.37 4.07
C GLU A 285 9.35 18.87 4.41
N GLN A 286 8.99 19.70 3.43
CA GLN A 286 8.71 21.13 3.63
C GLN A 286 7.21 21.44 3.80
N ARG A 287 6.34 20.42 3.78
CA ARG A 287 4.88 20.59 3.85
C ARG A 287 4.37 20.41 5.27
N ARG A 288 3.36 21.21 5.63
CA ARG A 288 2.73 21.24 6.94
C ARG A 288 1.27 20.85 6.80
N PHE A 289 0.80 19.94 7.64
CA PHE A 289 -0.57 19.45 7.64
C PHE A 289 -1.18 19.69 9.02
N GLN A 290 -2.25 20.48 9.08
CA GLN A 290 -2.92 20.83 10.33
C GLN A 290 -4.16 19.93 10.52
N LEU A 291 -4.16 19.15 11.60
CA LEU A 291 -5.03 17.99 11.75
C LEU A 291 -5.63 17.92 13.16
N GLY A 292 -6.93 17.75 13.24
CA GLY A 292 -7.60 17.33 14.48
C GLY A 292 -7.23 15.89 14.88
N PRO A 293 -7.51 15.49 16.12
CA PRO A 293 -7.29 14.11 16.59
C PRO A 293 -8.22 13.09 15.90
N ASP A 294 -9.38 13.54 15.42
CA ASP A 294 -10.41 12.77 14.71
C ASP A 294 -10.15 12.64 13.20
N VAL A 295 -9.26 13.47 12.65
CA VAL A 295 -8.87 13.42 11.23
C VAL A 295 -7.90 12.26 11.00
N PHE A 296 -8.21 11.42 10.01
CA PHE A 296 -7.31 10.35 9.60
C PHE A 296 -5.95 10.90 9.15
N TRP A 297 -4.90 10.31 9.70
CA TRP A 297 -3.52 10.54 9.31
C TRP A 297 -2.72 9.27 9.59
N GLN A 298 -1.60 9.13 8.91
CA GLN A 298 -0.72 7.98 9.10
C GLN A 298 -0.24 7.91 10.55
N VAL A 299 -0.48 6.77 11.20
CA VAL A 299 -0.27 6.60 12.64
C VAL A 299 1.18 6.31 13.01
N HIS A 300 2.04 6.00 12.03
CA HIS A 300 3.46 5.75 12.20
C HIS A 300 4.25 6.99 11.75
N PRO A 301 5.22 7.52 12.53
CA PRO A 301 5.92 8.77 12.22
C PRO A 301 6.62 8.74 10.86
N GLY A 302 7.23 7.60 10.52
CA GLY A 302 7.89 7.41 9.22
C GLY A 302 6.95 7.21 8.03
N ALA A 303 5.66 6.89 8.25
CA ALA A 303 4.75 6.47 7.17
C ALA A 303 4.52 7.54 6.10
N PRO A 304 4.22 8.82 6.42
CA PRO A 304 3.99 9.83 5.39
C PRO A 304 5.16 9.96 4.41
N ARG A 305 6.40 9.98 4.93
CA ARG A 305 7.62 10.12 4.12
C ARG A 305 7.82 8.92 3.20
N VAL A 306 7.77 7.69 3.73
CA VAL A 306 8.05 6.49 2.93
C VAL A 306 6.96 6.22 1.89
N LEU A 307 5.69 6.48 2.22
CA LEU A 307 4.58 6.30 1.29
C LEU A 307 4.61 7.34 0.17
N VAL A 308 4.86 8.62 0.50
CA VAL A 308 5.02 9.67 -0.52
C VAL A 308 6.19 9.34 -1.45
N ALA A 309 7.34 8.94 -0.91
CA ALA A 309 8.49 8.55 -1.71
C ALA A 309 8.15 7.36 -2.63
N ALA A 310 7.52 6.31 -2.10
CA ALA A 310 7.14 5.13 -2.87
C ALA A 310 6.14 5.45 -4.00
N VAL A 311 5.14 6.29 -3.73
CA VAL A 311 4.16 6.73 -4.75
C VAL A 311 4.82 7.58 -5.83
N ARG A 312 5.66 8.57 -5.45
CA ARG A 312 6.39 9.41 -6.42
C ARG A 312 7.37 8.58 -7.25
N ASP A 313 8.05 7.61 -6.64
CA ASP A 313 8.94 6.68 -7.32
C ASP A 313 8.21 5.79 -8.33
N ALA A 314 7.02 5.30 -7.97
CA ALA A 314 6.19 4.46 -8.82
C ALA A 314 5.61 5.24 -10.01
N LEU A 315 5.08 6.45 -9.75
CA LEU A 315 4.38 7.25 -10.76
C LEU A 315 5.35 8.02 -11.67
N ARG A 316 6.48 8.50 -11.12
CA ARG A 316 7.41 9.45 -11.76
C ARG A 316 6.64 10.60 -12.42
N PRO A 317 5.97 11.49 -11.66
CA PRO A 317 5.15 12.54 -12.25
C PRO A 317 5.99 13.46 -13.13
N GLY A 318 5.45 13.82 -14.29
CA GLY A 318 6.06 14.74 -15.24
C GLY A 318 5.48 16.15 -15.13
N PRO A 319 6.25 17.20 -15.46
CA PRO A 319 5.72 18.56 -15.53
C PRO A 319 4.55 18.65 -16.51
N GLY A 320 3.49 19.36 -16.12
CA GLY A 320 2.28 19.53 -16.93
C GLY A 320 1.28 18.37 -16.86
N GLU A 321 1.58 17.31 -16.11
CA GLU A 321 0.69 16.17 -16.03
C GLU A 321 -0.58 16.43 -15.20
N THR A 322 -1.64 15.71 -15.53
CA THR A 322 -2.87 15.65 -14.73
C THR A 322 -2.88 14.39 -13.86
N ALA A 323 -2.89 14.57 -12.54
CA ALA A 323 -2.95 13.50 -11.56
C ALA A 323 -4.33 13.41 -10.90
N LEU A 324 -4.73 12.19 -10.57
CA LEU A 324 -5.93 11.91 -9.76
C LEU A 324 -5.49 11.30 -8.42
N ASP A 325 -5.96 11.86 -7.31
CA ASP A 325 -5.76 11.35 -5.94
C ASP A 325 -7.12 10.92 -5.36
N LEU A 326 -7.37 9.62 -5.35
CA LEU A 326 -8.62 9.04 -4.86
C LEU A 326 -8.49 8.62 -3.40
N TYR A 327 -9.51 8.95 -2.60
CA TYR A 327 -9.49 8.73 -1.14
C TYR A 327 -8.38 9.58 -0.51
N SER A 328 -8.29 10.85 -0.92
CA SER A 328 -7.11 11.69 -0.68
C SER A 328 -6.89 12.04 0.80
N GLY A 329 -7.88 11.80 1.67
CA GLY A 329 -7.80 12.16 3.09
C GLY A 329 -7.46 13.64 3.29
N ALA A 330 -6.50 13.92 4.16
CA ALA A 330 -5.98 15.27 4.40
C ALA A 330 -5.07 15.80 3.26
N GLY A 331 -4.98 15.10 2.12
CA GLY A 331 -4.27 15.56 0.93
C GLY A 331 -2.78 15.25 0.91
N LEU A 332 -2.34 14.18 1.59
CA LEU A 332 -0.92 13.83 1.68
C LEU A 332 -0.30 13.67 0.29
N PHE A 333 -0.83 12.83 -0.58
CA PHE A 333 -0.25 12.60 -1.91
C PHE A 333 -0.47 13.81 -2.82
N ALA A 334 -1.68 14.39 -2.83
CA ALA A 334 -1.98 15.59 -3.60
C ALA A 334 -0.98 16.73 -3.37
N ALA A 335 -0.53 16.93 -2.12
CA ALA A 335 0.44 17.95 -1.76
C ALA A 335 1.77 17.82 -2.55
N PHE A 336 2.27 16.60 -2.71
CA PHE A 336 3.55 16.37 -3.38
C PHE A 336 3.40 16.19 -4.88
N LEU A 337 2.32 15.55 -5.34
CA LEU A 337 2.03 15.43 -6.76
C LEU A 337 1.84 16.81 -7.41
N ALA A 338 1.23 17.77 -6.72
CA ALA A 338 1.07 19.15 -7.21
C ALA A 338 2.42 19.84 -7.45
N VAL A 339 3.36 19.65 -6.52
CA VAL A 339 4.73 20.18 -6.67
C VAL A 339 5.44 19.53 -7.86
N ASP A 340 5.28 18.22 -8.04
CA ASP A 340 5.96 17.49 -9.12
C ASP A 340 5.43 17.82 -10.51
N VAL A 341 4.11 17.96 -10.67
CA VAL A 341 3.51 18.33 -11.96
C VAL A 341 3.68 19.82 -12.28
N GLY A 342 3.86 20.65 -11.25
CA GLY A 342 4.16 22.08 -11.37
C GLY A 342 3.05 22.92 -12.02
N PRO A 343 3.32 24.20 -12.34
CA PRO A 343 2.29 25.19 -12.69
C PRO A 343 1.46 24.91 -13.96
N GLY A 344 1.95 24.03 -14.84
CA GLY A 344 1.20 23.60 -16.03
C GLY A 344 0.36 22.35 -15.79
N GLY A 345 0.52 21.68 -14.65
CA GLY A 345 -0.15 20.44 -14.29
C GLY A 345 -1.40 20.67 -13.47
N ARG A 346 -2.01 19.56 -13.05
CA ARG A 346 -3.23 19.58 -12.22
C ARG A 346 -3.28 18.34 -11.36
N VAL A 347 -3.74 18.48 -10.12
CA VAL A 347 -4.10 17.35 -9.26
C VAL A 347 -5.58 17.46 -8.92
N VAL A 348 -6.36 16.41 -9.14
CA VAL A 348 -7.73 16.33 -8.65
C VAL A 348 -7.77 15.39 -7.46
N ALA A 349 -8.09 15.91 -6.27
CA ALA A 349 -8.13 15.15 -5.03
C ALA A 349 -9.59 14.90 -4.62
N MET A 350 -9.97 13.66 -4.37
CA MET A 350 -11.35 13.26 -4.03
C MET A 350 -11.41 12.66 -2.62
N GLU A 351 -12.18 13.30 -1.74
CA GLU A 351 -12.42 12.86 -0.36
C GLU A 351 -13.86 13.13 0.05
N SER A 352 -14.47 12.23 0.83
CA SER A 352 -15.86 12.38 1.32
C SER A 352 -15.98 12.76 2.79
N ASP A 353 -14.95 12.51 3.59
CA ASP A 353 -14.94 12.88 4.99
C ASP A 353 -14.77 14.40 5.15
N ALA A 354 -15.74 15.03 5.80
CA ALA A 354 -15.80 16.49 5.89
C ALA A 354 -14.62 17.07 6.71
N ALA A 355 -14.16 16.36 7.74
CA ALA A 355 -13.06 16.82 8.58
C ALA A 355 -11.73 16.72 7.81
N ALA A 356 -11.51 15.62 7.09
CA ALA A 356 -10.36 15.44 6.20
C ALA A 356 -10.34 16.46 5.05
N VAL A 357 -11.48 16.71 4.39
CA VAL A 357 -11.61 17.75 3.36
C VAL A 357 -11.26 19.13 3.93
N ALA A 358 -11.76 19.46 5.11
CA ALA A 358 -11.47 20.75 5.74
C ALA A 358 -9.97 20.89 6.08
N ALA A 359 -9.34 19.83 6.57
CA ALA A 359 -7.90 19.79 6.82
C ALA A 359 -7.06 19.91 5.53
N ALA A 360 -7.46 19.20 4.47
CA ALA A 360 -6.83 19.28 3.16
C ALA A 360 -6.96 20.69 2.56
N ALA A 361 -8.14 21.31 2.62
CA ALA A 361 -8.37 22.66 2.12
C ALA A 361 -7.44 23.71 2.77
N ARG A 362 -7.13 23.56 4.08
CA ARG A 362 -6.16 24.40 4.77
C ARG A 362 -4.73 24.09 4.35
N SER A 363 -4.36 22.80 4.32
CA SER A 363 -2.98 22.34 4.11
C SER A 363 -2.51 22.50 2.66
N LEU A 364 -3.45 22.60 1.71
CA LEU A 364 -3.18 22.70 0.27
C LEU A 364 -3.51 24.09 -0.30
N ALA A 365 -3.86 25.07 0.54
CA ALA A 365 -4.30 26.40 0.11
C ALA A 365 -3.24 27.15 -0.71
N ASP A 366 -1.97 26.80 -0.54
CA ASP A 366 -0.81 27.35 -1.26
C ASP A 366 -0.56 26.68 -2.63
N LEU A 367 -1.32 25.64 -2.99
CA LEU A 367 -1.17 24.89 -4.23
C LEU A 367 -2.33 25.13 -5.21
N PRO A 368 -2.23 26.11 -6.13
CA PRO A 368 -3.27 26.36 -7.12
C PRO A 368 -3.50 25.20 -8.10
N GLU A 369 -2.55 24.26 -8.22
CA GLU A 369 -2.65 23.07 -9.06
C GLU A 369 -3.64 22.04 -8.52
N VAL A 370 -4.00 22.11 -7.22
CA VAL A 370 -4.91 21.15 -6.58
C VAL A 370 -6.37 21.58 -6.69
N SER A 371 -7.19 20.72 -7.27
CA SER A 371 -8.65 20.80 -7.22
C SER A 371 -9.20 19.76 -6.25
N LEU A 372 -9.52 20.20 -5.03
CA LEU A 372 -10.14 19.36 -4.02
C LEU A 372 -11.65 19.19 -4.29
N ARG A 373 -12.12 17.95 -4.26
CA ARG A 373 -13.52 17.56 -4.46
C ARG A 373 -14.04 16.85 -3.22
N SER A 374 -14.95 17.52 -2.50
CA SER A 374 -15.68 16.92 -1.38
C SER A 374 -16.77 15.99 -1.93
N VAL A 375 -16.42 14.73 -2.19
CA VAL A 375 -17.27 13.76 -2.86
C VAL A 375 -16.86 12.34 -2.52
N ARG A 376 -17.83 11.43 -2.42
CA ARG A 376 -17.55 9.99 -2.32
C ARG A 376 -16.93 9.47 -3.61
N VAL A 377 -15.87 8.68 -3.50
CA VAL A 377 -15.31 7.93 -4.62
C VAL A 377 -16.29 6.81 -4.99
N THR A 378 -16.88 6.95 -6.17
CA THR A 378 -17.82 6.01 -6.78
C THR A 378 -17.51 5.92 -8.27
N PRO A 379 -17.98 4.88 -8.98
CA PRO A 379 -17.77 4.79 -10.42
C PRO A 379 -18.28 6.03 -11.18
N ALA A 380 -19.41 6.62 -10.75
CA ALA A 380 -19.98 7.80 -11.39
C ALA A 380 -19.13 9.06 -11.16
N THR A 381 -18.67 9.28 -9.92
CA THR A 381 -17.90 10.47 -9.55
C THR A 381 -16.48 10.42 -10.14
N VAL A 382 -15.87 9.23 -10.23
CA VAL A 382 -14.58 9.04 -10.92
C VAL A 382 -14.71 9.29 -12.42
N ARG A 383 -15.75 8.77 -13.08
CA ARG A 383 -15.97 9.05 -14.53
C ARG A 383 -16.18 10.53 -14.82
N GLY A 384 -16.86 11.25 -13.93
CA GLY A 384 -17.14 12.68 -14.10
C GLY A 384 -16.00 13.62 -13.68
N VAL A 385 -14.85 13.11 -13.23
CA VAL A 385 -13.80 13.93 -12.61
C VAL A 385 -13.11 14.86 -13.59
N ILE A 386 -12.96 14.40 -14.84
CA ILE A 386 -12.60 15.24 -15.97
C ILE A 386 -13.83 15.27 -16.88
N GLY A 387 -14.41 16.45 -17.09
CA GLY A 387 -15.66 16.60 -17.85
C GLY A 387 -15.56 16.02 -19.26
N SER A 388 -16.68 15.71 -19.90
CA SER A 388 -16.72 15.14 -21.26
C SER A 388 -16.52 16.20 -22.35
N GLY A 389 -15.61 15.99 -23.31
CA GLY A 389 -15.45 16.85 -24.49
C GLY A 389 -14.07 16.76 -25.16
N PRO A 390 -13.85 17.42 -26.32
CA PRO A 390 -12.55 17.44 -27.02
C PRO A 390 -11.44 18.17 -26.24
N THR A 391 -11.83 18.96 -25.23
CA THR A 391 -10.97 19.67 -24.27
C THR A 391 -10.93 19.00 -22.90
N ALA A 392 -11.56 17.82 -22.75
CA ALA A 392 -11.40 16.98 -21.57
C ALA A 392 -9.91 16.65 -21.42
N GLY A 393 -9.31 17.06 -20.30
CA GLY A 393 -7.95 16.62 -19.97
C GLY A 393 -7.87 15.09 -19.93
N ARG A 394 -6.68 14.53 -20.18
CA ARG A 394 -6.43 13.11 -19.92
C ARG A 394 -6.01 12.95 -18.45
N VAL A 395 -6.31 11.83 -17.80
CA VAL A 395 -5.63 11.47 -16.54
C VAL A 395 -4.31 10.81 -16.92
N ASP A 396 -3.20 11.32 -16.42
CA ASP A 396 -1.87 10.82 -16.75
C ASP A 396 -1.46 9.76 -15.75
N ILE A 397 -1.64 10.11 -14.49
CA ILE A 397 -1.26 9.27 -13.36
C ILE A 397 -2.38 9.30 -12.33
N ALA A 398 -2.48 8.23 -11.56
CA ALA A 398 -3.41 8.19 -10.44
C ALA A 398 -2.77 7.54 -9.22
N VAL A 399 -3.16 8.03 -8.05
CA VAL A 399 -2.95 7.34 -6.77
C VAL A 399 -4.31 7.05 -6.16
N LEU A 400 -4.42 5.90 -5.50
CA LEU A 400 -5.59 5.55 -4.70
C LEU A 400 -5.15 4.89 -3.40
N ASP A 401 -5.73 5.35 -2.28
CA ASP A 401 -5.54 4.80 -0.93
C ASP A 401 -6.89 4.41 -0.32
N PRO A 402 -7.56 3.38 -0.87
CA PRO A 402 -8.91 3.01 -0.46
C PRO A 402 -8.98 2.44 0.97
N PRO A 403 -10.18 2.40 1.57
CA PRO A 403 -10.40 1.70 2.84
C PRO A 403 -10.10 0.19 2.70
N ARG A 404 -10.03 -0.51 3.85
CA ARG A 404 -9.74 -1.97 3.93
C ARG A 404 -10.59 -2.88 3.02
N THR A 405 -11.75 -2.43 2.58
CA THR A 405 -12.59 -3.17 1.62
C THR A 405 -12.00 -3.24 0.21
N GLY A 406 -11.06 -2.34 -0.11
CA GLY A 406 -10.55 -2.05 -1.46
C GLY A 406 -11.38 -0.98 -2.16
N ALA A 407 -10.92 -0.58 -3.35
CA ALA A 407 -11.66 0.28 -4.27
C ALA A 407 -12.79 -0.51 -4.98
N GLY A 408 -12.55 -1.80 -5.24
CA GLY A 408 -13.48 -2.68 -5.90
C GLY A 408 -13.51 -2.54 -7.43
N PRO A 409 -13.99 -3.57 -8.15
CA PRO A 409 -13.85 -3.68 -9.60
C PRO A 409 -14.54 -2.54 -10.37
N ALA A 410 -15.66 -2.03 -9.87
CA ALA A 410 -16.40 -0.96 -10.54
C ALA A 410 -15.68 0.40 -10.48
N VAL A 411 -14.98 0.69 -9.37
CA VAL A 411 -14.16 1.90 -9.25
C VAL A 411 -12.88 1.75 -10.07
N MET A 412 -12.23 0.58 -10.02
CA MET A 412 -11.09 0.27 -10.87
C MET A 412 -11.43 0.44 -12.36
N ALA A 413 -12.57 -0.08 -12.81
CA ALA A 413 -13.04 0.12 -14.19
C ALA A 413 -13.26 1.60 -14.54
N ALA A 414 -13.85 2.39 -13.63
CA ALA A 414 -14.04 3.82 -13.84
C ALA A 414 -12.72 4.59 -13.91
N LEU A 415 -11.75 4.23 -13.06
CA LEU A 415 -10.41 4.84 -13.04
C LEU A 415 -9.64 4.52 -14.32
N LEU A 416 -9.55 3.24 -14.69
CA LEU A 416 -8.75 2.79 -15.82
C LEU A 416 -9.35 3.19 -17.18
N ALA A 417 -10.64 3.53 -17.24
CA ALA A 417 -11.27 4.14 -18.42
C ALA A 417 -10.71 5.53 -18.77
N HIS A 418 -10.02 6.19 -17.84
CA HIS A 418 -9.27 7.42 -18.13
C HIS A 418 -7.88 7.16 -18.73
N HIS A 419 -7.51 5.90 -18.91
CA HIS A 419 -6.25 5.45 -19.49
C HIS A 419 -4.97 6.06 -18.86
N PRO A 420 -4.84 6.11 -17.51
CA PRO A 420 -3.61 6.58 -16.88
C PRO A 420 -2.41 5.74 -17.31
N ARG A 421 -1.27 6.38 -17.62
CA ARG A 421 -0.02 5.68 -17.96
C ARG A 421 0.58 4.94 -16.76
N ALA A 422 0.23 5.34 -15.53
CA ALA A 422 0.65 4.69 -14.30
C ALA A 422 -0.38 4.91 -13.18
N VAL A 423 -0.61 3.88 -12.37
CA VAL A 423 -1.45 3.96 -11.17
C VAL A 423 -0.66 3.41 -9.98
N ALA A 424 -0.62 4.17 -8.88
CA ALA A 424 -0.07 3.74 -7.60
C ALA A 424 -1.22 3.39 -6.65
N TYR A 425 -1.38 2.11 -6.34
CA TYR A 425 -2.37 1.62 -5.40
C TYR A 425 -1.71 1.44 -4.04
N VAL A 426 -2.14 2.22 -3.05
CA VAL A 426 -1.75 2.10 -1.64
C VAL A 426 -2.79 1.23 -0.92
N ALA A 427 -2.36 0.19 -0.20
CA ALA A 427 -3.27 -0.80 0.39
C ALA A 427 -2.79 -1.33 1.73
N CYS A 428 -3.68 -1.23 2.74
CA CYS A 428 -3.48 -1.84 4.05
C CYS A 428 -4.08 -3.26 4.20
N ASP A 429 -4.83 -3.73 3.19
CA ASP A 429 -5.46 -5.06 3.16
C ASP A 429 -5.00 -5.87 1.93
N PRO A 430 -4.20 -6.94 2.12
CA PRO A 430 -3.68 -7.73 1.00
C PRO A 430 -4.75 -8.49 0.19
N VAL A 431 -5.89 -8.86 0.79
CA VAL A 431 -6.96 -9.59 0.11
C VAL A 431 -7.74 -8.67 -0.81
N ALA A 432 -8.05 -7.45 -0.35
CA ALA A 432 -8.62 -6.41 -1.18
C ALA A 432 -7.68 -6.01 -2.33
N LEU A 433 -6.39 -5.81 -2.02
CA LEU A 433 -5.37 -5.54 -3.04
C LEU A 433 -5.37 -6.62 -4.13
N GLY A 434 -5.30 -7.91 -3.74
CA GLY A 434 -5.32 -9.02 -4.70
C GLY A 434 -6.55 -8.98 -5.63
N ARG A 435 -7.75 -8.81 -5.08
CA ARG A 435 -8.99 -8.73 -5.88
C ARG A 435 -8.99 -7.56 -6.88
N ASP A 436 -8.53 -6.39 -6.43
CA ASP A 436 -8.51 -5.20 -7.29
C ASP A 436 -7.39 -5.27 -8.35
N LEU A 437 -6.27 -5.93 -8.06
CA LEU A 437 -5.23 -6.23 -9.06
C LEU A 437 -5.73 -7.19 -10.13
N ALA A 438 -6.51 -8.22 -9.77
CA ALA A 438 -7.14 -9.11 -10.75
C ALA A 438 -8.10 -8.33 -11.66
N ALA A 439 -8.94 -7.45 -11.09
CA ALA A 439 -9.83 -6.59 -11.86
C ALA A 439 -9.06 -5.65 -12.80
N ALA A 440 -7.94 -5.07 -12.35
CA ALA A 440 -7.08 -4.26 -13.20
C ALA A 440 -6.46 -5.08 -14.35
N SER A 441 -6.09 -6.34 -14.09
CA SER A 441 -5.56 -7.25 -15.12
C SER A 441 -6.56 -7.56 -16.21
N GLU A 442 -7.83 -7.78 -15.86
CA GLU A 442 -8.92 -7.96 -16.83
C GLU A 442 -9.14 -6.72 -17.72
N LEU A 443 -8.78 -5.53 -17.20
CA LEU A 443 -8.88 -4.24 -17.87
C LEU A 443 -7.60 -3.83 -18.62
N GLY A 444 -6.67 -4.77 -18.81
CA GLY A 444 -5.46 -4.55 -19.60
C GLY A 444 -4.35 -3.79 -18.86
N TYR A 445 -4.39 -3.71 -17.53
CA TYR A 445 -3.27 -3.24 -16.73
C TYR A 445 -2.48 -4.41 -16.15
N GLU A 446 -1.23 -4.22 -15.77
CA GLU A 446 -0.43 -5.24 -15.11
C GLU A 446 0.31 -4.69 -13.90
N LEU A 447 0.53 -5.54 -12.90
CA LEU A 447 1.40 -5.24 -11.77
C LEU A 447 2.85 -5.19 -12.25
N VAL A 448 3.46 -4.01 -12.18
CA VAL A 448 4.85 -3.79 -12.57
C VAL A 448 5.80 -4.00 -11.41
N SER A 449 5.44 -3.49 -10.23
CA SER A 449 6.22 -3.61 -8.99
C SER A 449 5.32 -3.52 -7.76
N LEU A 450 5.76 -4.12 -6.65
CA LEU A 450 5.11 -4.05 -5.35
C LEU A 450 6.18 -3.76 -4.28
N ARG A 451 5.91 -2.78 -3.43
CA ARG A 451 6.66 -2.56 -2.18
C ARG A 451 5.72 -2.77 -1.01
N ALA A 452 6.21 -3.34 0.09
CA ALA A 452 5.45 -3.51 1.31
C ALA A 452 6.25 -2.97 2.51
N PHE A 453 5.56 -2.39 3.49
CA PHE A 453 6.15 -1.69 4.61
C PHE A 453 5.57 -2.17 5.93
N ASP A 454 6.44 -2.36 6.91
CA ASP A 454 6.06 -2.62 8.30
C ASP A 454 5.75 -1.32 9.04
N LEU A 455 4.60 -0.71 8.72
CA LEU A 455 4.12 0.50 9.40
C LEU A 455 3.35 0.21 10.70
N PHE A 456 3.17 -1.07 11.01
CA PHE A 456 2.37 -1.52 12.14
C PHE A 456 3.03 -2.74 12.83
N PRO A 457 4.29 -2.61 13.31
CA PRO A 457 4.93 -3.72 14.01
C PRO A 457 4.10 -4.12 15.25
N MET A 458 4.24 -5.37 15.67
CA MET A 458 3.42 -6.06 16.68
C MET A 458 2.00 -6.42 16.24
N THR A 459 1.55 -5.97 15.07
CA THR A 459 0.21 -6.26 14.52
C THR A 459 0.29 -7.07 13.23
N ALA A 460 -0.84 -7.63 12.80
CA ALA A 460 -0.92 -8.30 11.50
C ALA A 460 -1.02 -7.34 10.29
N HIS A 461 -1.13 -6.04 10.53
CA HIS A 461 -1.29 -5.05 9.46
C HIS A 461 0.02 -4.81 8.70
N VAL A 462 -0.11 -4.52 7.41
CA VAL A 462 0.98 -4.22 6.49
C VAL A 462 0.48 -3.18 5.52
N GLU A 463 1.38 -2.34 5.00
CA GLU A 463 1.05 -1.34 3.98
C GLU A 463 1.75 -1.72 2.68
N CYS A 464 1.03 -1.69 1.56
CA CYS A 464 1.55 -2.04 0.24
C CYS A 464 1.43 -0.86 -0.72
N VAL A 465 2.41 -0.66 -1.59
CA VAL A 465 2.36 0.26 -2.72
C VAL A 465 2.60 -0.53 -4.00
N ALA A 466 1.55 -0.71 -4.79
CA ALA A 466 1.57 -1.43 -6.06
C ALA A 466 1.56 -0.46 -7.25
N LEU A 467 2.48 -0.65 -8.18
CA LEU A 467 2.50 0.08 -9.45
C LEU A 467 1.80 -0.73 -10.53
N LEU A 468 0.75 -0.15 -11.10
CA LEU A 468 0.06 -0.68 -12.27
C LEU A 468 0.38 0.16 -13.51
N LYS A 469 0.59 -0.50 -14.64
CA LYS A 469 0.72 0.15 -15.95
C LYS A 469 -0.12 -0.57 -17.00
N PRO A 470 -0.52 0.11 -18.09
CA PRO A 470 -1.12 -0.58 -19.23
C PRO A 470 -0.18 -1.68 -19.72
N ARG A 471 -0.73 -2.86 -19.97
CA ARG A 471 0.01 -3.98 -20.55
C ARG A 471 0.47 -3.59 -21.95
N VAL A 472 1.77 -3.66 -22.19
CA VAL A 472 2.29 -3.47 -23.54
C VAL A 472 1.85 -4.66 -24.38
N THR A 473 0.88 -4.43 -25.26
CA THR A 473 0.54 -5.42 -26.28
C THR A 473 1.44 -5.10 -27.46
N GLU A 474 2.39 -5.98 -27.81
CA GLU A 474 3.06 -5.85 -29.10
C GLU A 474 1.99 -5.84 -30.18
N PRO A 475 2.02 -4.90 -31.15
CA PRO A 475 1.09 -4.96 -32.26
C PRO A 475 1.29 -6.33 -32.91
N ALA A 476 0.22 -7.13 -32.95
CA ALA A 476 0.20 -8.37 -33.70
C ALA A 476 0.75 -8.03 -35.09
N VAL A 477 1.92 -8.58 -35.44
CA VAL A 477 2.47 -8.50 -36.78
C VAL A 477 1.39 -9.11 -37.66
N THR A 478 0.53 -8.25 -38.19
CA THR A 478 -0.62 -8.65 -38.97
C THR A 478 -0.03 -9.39 -40.16
N GLU A 479 -0.48 -10.63 -40.32
CA GLU A 479 -0.04 -11.66 -41.23
C GLU A 479 -0.07 -11.18 -42.70
N THR A 480 0.79 -10.22 -43.05
CA THR A 480 0.90 -9.61 -44.39
C THR A 480 2.08 -10.22 -45.15
N VAL A 481 3.00 -10.90 -44.46
CA VAL A 481 4.16 -11.56 -45.10
C VAL A 481 3.84 -12.98 -45.58
N ARG A 482 2.71 -13.60 -45.18
CA ARG A 482 2.28 -14.90 -45.76
C ARG A 482 1.50 -14.78 -47.07
N GLN A 483 1.10 -13.58 -47.48
CA GLN A 483 0.39 -13.37 -48.76
C GLN A 483 1.33 -12.95 -49.91
N VAL A 484 2.53 -12.44 -49.62
CA VAL A 484 3.56 -12.17 -50.65
C VAL A 484 4.31 -13.45 -51.05
N GLY A 485 4.38 -14.46 -50.18
CA GLY A 485 4.99 -15.76 -50.47
C GLY A 485 4.14 -16.75 -51.27
N ARG A 486 2.85 -16.45 -51.54
CA ARG A 486 1.95 -17.32 -52.35
C ARG A 486 1.78 -16.89 -53.81
N ILE A 487 2.36 -15.77 -54.23
CA ILE A 487 2.37 -15.37 -55.65
C ILE A 487 3.59 -15.96 -56.40
N ALA A 488 4.58 -16.50 -55.69
CA ALA A 488 5.80 -17.06 -56.28
C ALA A 488 5.81 -18.59 -56.46
N ALA A 489 4.65 -19.27 -56.35
CA ALA A 489 4.59 -20.72 -56.47
C ALA A 489 3.31 -21.24 -57.16
N THR A 490 2.97 -20.70 -58.32
CA THR A 490 2.15 -21.44 -59.30
C THR A 490 2.57 -21.08 -60.72
N GLY A 491 3.16 -22.06 -61.41
CA GLY A 491 2.86 -22.34 -62.81
C GLY A 491 3.50 -21.42 -63.84
N THR A 492 4.68 -21.83 -64.29
CA THR A 492 5.08 -21.69 -65.69
C THR A 492 3.99 -22.19 -66.62
N ASP A 493 3.44 -21.30 -67.45
CA ASP A 493 2.93 -21.70 -68.76
C ASP A 493 3.34 -20.67 -69.82
N ARG A 494 3.94 -21.17 -70.89
CA ARG A 494 4.44 -20.43 -72.04
C ARG A 494 3.37 -20.50 -73.11
N SER A 495 2.62 -19.43 -73.34
CA SER A 495 2.12 -19.06 -74.67
C SER A 495 1.30 -17.77 -74.63
N ALA A 496 1.38 -17.00 -75.73
CA ALA A 496 0.51 -15.88 -76.13
C ALA A 496 1.07 -14.42 -75.95
N PRO A 497 0.71 -13.50 -76.86
CA PRO A 497 1.57 -12.45 -77.45
C PRO A 497 1.48 -11.08 -76.73
N PRO A 498 2.36 -10.10 -77.05
CA PRO A 498 2.44 -8.85 -76.28
C PRO A 498 1.19 -7.97 -76.44
N PRO A 499 0.77 -7.23 -75.39
CA PRO A 499 -0.37 -6.33 -75.46
C PRO A 499 -0.04 -5.02 -76.21
N PRO A 500 -1.05 -4.37 -76.83
CA PRO A 500 -0.87 -3.15 -77.60
C PRO A 500 -0.66 -1.92 -76.70
N GLY A 501 -0.02 -0.91 -77.27
CA GLY A 501 0.41 0.32 -76.62
C GLY A 501 -0.70 1.19 -76.04
N ARG A 502 -0.30 2.01 -75.07
CA ARG A 502 -1.09 3.11 -74.49
C ARG A 502 -1.41 4.18 -75.53
N PRO A 503 -2.59 4.82 -75.41
CA PRO A 503 -2.73 6.27 -75.45
C PRO A 503 -3.08 6.75 -74.03
N GLY A 504 -2.57 7.86 -73.50
CA GLY A 504 -2.39 9.15 -74.13
C GLY A 504 -3.49 10.10 -73.65
N VAL A 505 -3.22 10.79 -72.53
CA VAL A 505 -3.65 12.14 -72.10
C VAL A 505 -5.02 12.69 -72.56
N SER A 506 -5.86 13.15 -71.62
CA SER A 506 -6.49 14.49 -71.70
C SER A 506 -7.27 14.88 -70.43
N SER A 507 -7.00 16.11 -70.01
CA SER A 507 -7.76 17.00 -69.12
C SER A 507 -9.20 17.30 -69.56
N ALA A 508 -10.08 17.61 -68.61
CA ALA A 508 -11.08 18.67 -68.75
C ALA A 508 -11.73 19.04 -67.39
N ARG A 509 -11.87 20.35 -67.17
CA ARG A 509 -12.60 21.05 -66.10
C ARG A 509 -14.11 21.07 -66.39
N HIS A 510 -14.96 21.25 -65.37
CA HIS A 510 -16.18 22.10 -65.27
C HIS A 510 -16.74 21.89 -63.84
N ALA A 511 -16.78 22.85 -62.92
CA ALA A 511 -17.57 24.09 -62.80
C ALA A 511 -19.10 23.85 -62.65
N GLY A 512 -19.67 24.25 -61.52
CA GLY A 512 -21.04 24.80 -61.48
C GLY A 512 -22.01 24.38 -60.36
N ALA A 513 -22.31 25.36 -59.50
CA ALA A 513 -23.65 25.72 -59.00
C ALA A 513 -24.25 25.10 -57.70
N ARG A 514 -24.19 25.95 -56.66
CA ARG A 514 -25.25 26.43 -55.72
C ARG A 514 -26.61 25.72 -55.71
N GLY A 515 -27.11 25.45 -54.50
CA GLY A 515 -28.54 25.27 -54.20
C GLY A 515 -28.82 25.34 -52.69
N THR A 516 -29.51 26.40 -52.27
CA THR A 516 -30.01 26.76 -50.93
C THR A 516 -31.33 26.06 -50.58
N SER A 517 -31.60 25.77 -49.29
CA SER A 517 -32.91 25.86 -48.58
C SER A 517 -32.81 25.12 -47.23
N ALA A 518 -32.74 25.76 -46.06
CA ALA A 518 -33.82 26.28 -45.21
C ALA A 518 -34.81 25.21 -44.67
N TYR A 519 -34.67 24.88 -43.35
CA TYR A 519 -35.64 24.72 -42.23
C TYR A 519 -37.04 24.08 -42.44
N PRO A 520 -37.80 23.60 -41.40
CA PRO A 520 -37.62 23.75 -39.95
C PRO A 520 -37.92 22.52 -39.04
N HIS A 521 -37.63 22.69 -37.73
CA HIS A 521 -38.23 22.04 -36.55
C HIS A 521 -39.75 22.33 -36.46
N PRO A 522 -40.59 21.55 -35.73
CA PRO A 522 -40.66 21.66 -34.25
C PRO A 522 -41.10 20.40 -33.45
N ASP A 523 -40.85 20.50 -32.14
CA ASP A 523 -41.56 19.98 -30.94
C ASP A 523 -42.04 18.52 -30.82
N GLN A 524 -41.43 17.79 -29.88
CA GLN A 524 -42.01 17.48 -28.54
C GLN A 524 -40.92 17.02 -27.56
#